data_AF-A0A3D5T1D6-F1
#
_entry.id   AF-A0A3D5T1D6-F1
#
_cell.length_a   1.000
_cell.length_b   1.000
_cell.length_c   1.000
_cell.angle_alpha   90.00
_cell.angle_beta   90.00
_cell.angle_gamma   90.00
#
_symmetry.space_group_name_H-M   'P 1'
#
loop_
_entity.id
_entity.type
_entity.pdbx_description
1 polymer ?
#
loop_
_entity_poly.entity_id
_entity_poly.type
_entity_poly.pdbx_seq_one_letter_code
_entity_poly.pdbx_strand_id
1 'polypeptide(L)'
;PGGGSIELMIEPRPVATSRPFTLHAHIEGLHPAKVAVDFSGVEMNMGITRLELLSAGGDRYSGQITLPVCVTGAMLWQASVVLETGDKVISIPFLFRTTHG
;
A
#
# COMPACT_ATOMS: atom_id res chain seq x y z
N PRO A 1 -20.22 -18.27 -3.99
CA PRO A 1 -19.42 -17.65 -2.92
C PRO A 1 -17.92 -17.97 -3.11
N GLY A 2 -17.26 -17.20 -3.98
CA GLY A 2 -15.82 -17.29 -4.19
C GLY A 2 -15.27 -15.87 -4.05
N GLY A 3 -15.13 -15.41 -2.80
CA GLY A 3 -14.58 -14.11 -2.50
C GLY A 3 -13.07 -14.23 -2.33
N GLY A 4 -12.30 -13.34 -2.97
CA GLY A 4 -10.88 -13.18 -2.68
C GLY A 4 -10.66 -12.37 -1.40
N SER A 5 -9.52 -12.55 -0.76
CA SER A 5 -9.09 -11.80 0.43
C SER A 5 -7.84 -10.99 0.10
N ILE A 6 -7.72 -9.79 0.67
CA ILE A 6 -6.53 -8.94 0.54
C ILE A 6 -6.15 -8.46 1.94
N GLU A 7 -4.97 -8.88 2.38
CA GLU A 7 -4.36 -8.42 3.63
C GLU A 7 -3.15 -7.55 3.34
N LEU A 8 -3.06 -6.41 4.03
CA LEU A 8 -1.98 -5.46 3.88
C LEU A 8 -1.21 -5.33 5.21
N MET A 9 0.06 -5.68 5.19
CA MET A 9 0.98 -5.55 6.31
C MET A 9 2.06 -4.52 5.97
N ILE A 10 2.50 -3.79 7.00
CA ILE A 10 3.53 -2.75 6.89
C ILE A 10 4.57 -3.03 7.97
N GLU A 11 5.85 -2.94 7.62
CA GLU A 11 6.98 -3.11 8.52
C GLU A 11 8.07 -2.05 8.26
N PRO A 12 8.69 -1.44 9.29
CA PRO A 12 8.38 -1.60 10.71
C PRO A 12 7.11 -0.84 11.12
N ARG A 13 6.54 -1.22 12.28
CA ARG A 13 5.47 -0.47 12.96
C ARG A 13 6.00 0.11 14.27
N PRO A 14 5.74 1.39 14.60
CA PRO A 14 5.02 2.39 13.78
C PRO A 14 5.83 2.82 12.55
N VAL A 15 5.14 3.30 11.51
CA VAL A 15 5.80 3.80 10.30
C VAL A 15 6.41 5.16 10.59
N ALA A 16 7.75 5.21 10.55
CA ALA A 16 8.48 6.46 10.69
C ALA A 16 8.41 7.26 9.38
N THR A 17 8.01 8.52 9.50
CA THR A 17 8.08 9.48 8.39
C THR A 17 9.56 9.60 7.95
N SER A 18 9.85 9.79 6.65
CA SER A 18 11.21 9.89 6.07
C SER A 18 12.08 8.63 6.03
N ARG A 19 11.61 7.48 6.49
CA ARG A 19 12.35 6.21 6.39
C ARG A 19 11.67 5.24 5.44
N PRO A 20 12.45 4.40 4.72
CA PRO A 20 11.87 3.30 3.98
C PRO A 20 11.08 2.36 4.89
N PHE A 21 9.90 1.95 4.45
CA PHE A 21 9.15 0.84 5.03
C PHE A 21 8.77 -0.15 3.95
N THR A 22 8.60 -1.40 4.35
CA THR A 22 8.19 -2.50 3.48
C THR A 22 6.69 -2.70 3.61
N LEU A 23 6.05 -2.87 2.45
CA LEU A 23 4.66 -3.24 2.33
C LEU A 23 4.59 -4.69 1.87
N HIS A 24 3.77 -5.49 2.56
CA HIS A 24 3.47 -6.86 2.18
C HIS A 24 1.97 -6.96 1.90
N ALA A 25 1.62 -7.50 0.73
CA ALA A 25 0.25 -7.83 0.38
C ALA A 25 0.10 -9.34 0.26
N HIS A 26 -0.93 -9.89 0.89
CA HIS A 26 -1.37 -11.27 0.68
C HIS A 26 -2.72 -11.25 -0.04
N ILE A 27 -2.79 -11.86 -1.21
CA ILE A 27 -3.93 -11.76 -2.12
C ILE A 27 -4.38 -13.17 -2.48
N GLU A 28 -5.38 -13.68 -1.78
CA GLU A 28 -5.89 -15.04 -2.01
C GLU A 28 -7.13 -15.02 -2.90
N GLY A 29 -7.27 -16.04 -3.74
CA GLY A 29 -8.45 -16.21 -4.60
C GLY A 29 -8.53 -15.21 -5.78
N LEU A 30 -7.49 -14.40 -5.99
CA LEU A 30 -7.32 -13.51 -7.13
C LEU A 30 -5.93 -13.71 -7.72
N HIS A 31 -5.81 -13.66 -9.04
CA HIS A 31 -4.54 -13.80 -9.75
C HIS A 31 -4.27 -12.52 -10.58
N PRO A 32 -3.89 -11.41 -9.93
CA PRO A 32 -3.66 -10.16 -10.63
C PRO A 32 -2.38 -10.23 -11.47
N ALA A 33 -2.43 -9.66 -12.67
CA ALA A 33 -1.26 -9.47 -13.54
C ALA A 33 -0.32 -8.39 -12.99
N LYS A 34 -0.87 -7.40 -12.27
CA LYS A 34 -0.11 -6.38 -11.55
C LYS A 34 -0.75 -6.05 -10.21
N VAL A 35 0.12 -5.76 -9.25
CA VAL A 35 -0.24 -5.30 -7.92
C VAL A 35 0.51 -4.00 -7.66
N ALA A 36 -0.23 -2.93 -7.40
CA ALA A 36 0.33 -1.65 -7.03
C ALA A 36 -0.38 -1.09 -5.80
N VAL A 37 0.25 -0.14 -5.13
CA VAL A 37 -0.36 0.60 -4.03
C VAL A 37 -0.17 2.09 -4.26
N ASP A 38 -1.30 2.80 -4.32
CA ASP A 38 -1.35 4.25 -4.45
C ASP A 38 -1.50 4.88 -3.07
N PHE A 39 -0.50 5.68 -2.69
CA PHE A 39 -0.49 6.43 -1.46
C PHE A 39 -0.94 7.87 -1.72
N SER A 40 -1.92 8.32 -0.94
CA SER A 40 -2.38 9.70 -0.95
C SER A 40 -2.56 10.21 0.47
N GLY A 41 -2.23 11.49 0.67
CA GLY A 41 -2.47 12.17 1.93
C GLY A 41 -3.95 12.45 2.13
N VAL A 42 -4.51 12.05 3.28
CA VAL A 42 -5.93 12.32 3.59
C VAL A 42 -6.12 13.77 4.04
N GLU A 43 -5.17 14.28 4.82
CA GLU A 43 -5.26 15.63 5.42
C GLU A 43 -4.71 16.73 4.49
N MET A 44 -3.75 16.39 3.63
CA MET A 44 -3.12 17.32 2.69
C MET A 44 -2.91 16.66 1.34
N ASN A 45 -3.20 17.39 0.27
CA ASN A 45 -2.94 16.92 -1.09
C ASN A 45 -1.43 16.98 -1.38
N MET A 46 -0.78 15.81 -1.38
CA MET A 46 0.63 15.64 -1.73
C MET A 46 0.82 14.94 -3.09
N GLY A 47 -0.24 14.83 -3.89
CA GLY A 47 -0.27 13.98 -5.07
C GLY A 47 -0.36 12.48 -4.73
N ILE A 48 -0.29 11.65 -5.76
CA ILE A 48 -0.30 10.18 -5.64
C ILE A 48 1.15 9.70 -5.74
N THR A 49 1.59 8.94 -4.74
CA THR A 49 2.84 8.17 -4.81
C THR A 49 2.50 6.71 -5.05
N ARG A 50 2.96 6.12 -6.15
CA ARG A 50 2.68 4.73 -6.51
C ARG A 50 3.87 3.82 -6.19
N LEU A 51 3.59 2.69 -5.55
CA LEU A 51 4.52 1.57 -5.35
C LEU A 51 4.02 0.37 -6.14
N GLU A 52 4.83 -0.18 -7.04
CA GLU A 52 4.57 -1.51 -7.61
C GLU A 52 5.06 -2.59 -6.64
N LEU A 53 4.22 -3.59 -6.36
CA LEU A 53 4.61 -4.75 -5.54
C LEU A 53 5.04 -5.89 -6.45
N LEU A 54 6.19 -6.47 -6.14
CA LEU A 54 6.73 -7.61 -6.84
C LEU A 54 6.27 -8.90 -6.16
N SER A 55 6.04 -9.96 -6.95
CA SER A 55 5.70 -11.27 -6.38
C SER A 55 6.83 -11.77 -5.47
N ALA A 56 6.47 -12.14 -4.25
CA ALA A 56 7.32 -12.81 -3.27
C ALA A 56 7.07 -14.32 -3.22
N GLY A 57 6.33 -14.86 -4.21
CA GLY A 57 5.96 -16.27 -4.33
C GLY A 57 4.53 -16.58 -3.86
N GLY A 58 3.83 -17.42 -4.62
CA GLY A 58 2.42 -17.72 -4.39
C GLY A 58 1.56 -16.46 -4.38
N ASP A 59 0.72 -16.33 -3.36
CA ASP A 59 -0.25 -15.24 -3.17
C ASP A 59 0.36 -14.01 -2.47
N ARG A 60 1.70 -13.93 -2.38
CA ARG A 60 2.42 -12.89 -1.65
C ARG A 60 3.11 -11.91 -2.58
N TYR A 61 3.02 -10.63 -2.22
CA TYR A 61 3.66 -9.53 -2.93
C TYR A 61 4.34 -8.60 -1.93
N SER A 62 5.45 -7.98 -2.35
CA SER A 62 6.18 -7.05 -1.49
C SER A 62 6.86 -5.92 -2.27
N GLY A 63 7.06 -4.80 -1.59
CA GLY A 63 7.77 -3.65 -2.12
C GLY A 63 8.16 -2.69 -1.00
N GLN A 64 9.16 -1.85 -1.26
CA GLN A 64 9.66 -0.88 -0.29
C GLN A 64 9.46 0.54 -0.83
N ILE A 65 9.03 1.46 0.03
CA ILE A 65 8.81 2.86 -0.31
C ILE A 65 9.18 3.77 0.84
N THR A 66 9.52 5.02 0.52
CA THR A 66 9.61 6.12 1.49
C THR A 66 8.55 7.16 1.14
N LEU A 67 7.71 7.51 2.11
CA LEU A 67 6.70 8.55 1.90
C LEU A 67 7.25 9.94 2.21
N PRO A 68 6.75 10.98 1.51
CA PRO A 68 7.11 12.37 1.77
C PRO A 68 6.89 12.79 3.23
N VAL A 69 7.72 13.72 3.71
CA VAL A 69 7.61 14.25 5.06
C VAL A 69 6.52 15.30 5.16
N CYS A 70 5.67 15.17 6.17
CA CYS A 70 4.73 16.20 6.56
C CYS A 70 5.40 17.18 7.53
N VAL A 71 5.27 18.49 7.30
CA VAL A 71 5.82 19.53 8.20
C VAL A 71 5.23 19.50 9.61
N THR A 72 4.05 18.88 9.79
CA THR A 72 3.36 18.78 11.09
C THR A 72 3.81 17.57 11.93
N GLY A 73 4.64 16.67 11.37
CA GLY A 73 5.20 15.52 12.08
C GLY A 73 4.26 14.31 12.22
N ALA A 74 3.00 14.38 11.81
CA ALA A 74 2.14 13.21 11.68
C ALA A 74 1.22 13.36 10.47
N MET A 75 0.82 12.25 9.87
CA MET A 75 -0.06 12.28 8.71
C MET A 75 -0.90 11.02 8.60
N LEU A 76 -2.19 11.20 8.31
CA LEU A 76 -3.07 10.11 7.89
C LEU A 76 -2.93 9.88 6.38
N TRP A 77 -2.60 8.65 6.00
CA TRP A 77 -2.44 8.22 4.63
C TRP A 77 -3.52 7.22 4.24
N GLN A 78 -3.99 7.33 2.99
CA GLN A 78 -4.73 6.28 2.31
C GLN A 78 -3.77 5.51 1.39
N ALA A 79 -3.61 4.23 1.64
CA ALA A 79 -2.98 3.26 0.75
C ALA A 79 -4.08 2.52 -0.02
N SER A 80 -4.18 2.73 -1.33
CA SER A 80 -5.16 2.06 -2.18
C SER A 80 -4.47 0.93 -2.93
N VAL A 81 -4.78 -0.31 -2.58
CA VAL A 81 -4.25 -1.49 -3.31
C VAL A 81 -4.99 -1.60 -4.64
N VAL A 82 -4.24 -1.48 -5.73
CA VAL A 82 -4.72 -1.53 -7.10
C VAL A 82 -4.30 -2.86 -7.73
N LEU A 83 -5.28 -3.67 -8.12
CA LEU A 83 -5.08 -4.97 -8.75
C LEU A 83 -5.58 -4.93 -10.19
N GLU A 84 -4.71 -5.23 -11.14
CA GLU A 84 -5.08 -5.45 -12.54
C GLU A 84 -5.34 -6.94 -12.76
N THR A 85 -6.60 -7.34 -12.99
CA THR A 85 -7.00 -8.74 -13.21
C THR A 85 -7.72 -8.86 -14.56
N GLY A 86 -6.99 -9.23 -15.61
CA GLY A 86 -7.51 -9.20 -16.98
C GLY A 86 -7.95 -7.78 -17.35
N ASP A 87 -9.21 -7.63 -17.77
CA ASP A 87 -9.78 -6.33 -18.16
C ASP A 87 -10.37 -5.52 -16.99
N LYS A 88 -10.17 -5.99 -15.75
CA LYS A 88 -10.72 -5.35 -14.55
C LYS A 88 -9.62 -4.73 -13.70
N VAL A 89 -9.90 -3.55 -13.18
CA VAL A 89 -9.09 -2.91 -12.15
C VAL A 89 -9.90 -2.88 -10.86
N ILE A 90 -9.35 -3.47 -9.80
CA ILE A 90 -9.94 -3.47 -8.45
C ILE A 90 -9.09 -2.54 -7.60
N SER A 91 -9.73 -1.64 -6.85
CA SER A 91 -9.05 -0.72 -5.93
C SER A 91 -9.65 -0.84 -4.53
N ILE A 92 -8.80 -1.09 -3.53
CA ILE A 92 -9.23 -1.28 -2.13
C ILE A 92 -8.43 -0.34 -1.21
N PRO A 93 -9.09 0.61 -0.52
CA PRO A 93 -8.42 1.57 0.34
C PRO A 93 -8.16 1.03 1.74
N PHE A 94 -6.97 1.33 2.27
CA PHE A 94 -6.55 1.11 3.66
C PHE A 94 -6.05 2.43 4.26
N LEU A 95 -6.31 2.66 5.54
CA LEU A 95 -5.85 3.84 6.26
C LEU A 95 -4.75 3.49 7.26
N PHE A 96 -3.70 4.30 7.31
CA PHE A 96 -2.66 4.20 8.34
C PHE A 96 -2.05 5.57 8.65
N ARG A 97 -1.41 5.68 9.82
CA ARG A 97 -0.72 6.90 10.24
C ARG A 97 0.79 6.73 10.19
N THR A 98 1.46 7.78 9.73
CA THR A 98 2.91 7.96 9.93
C THR A 98 3.13 8.99 11.03
N THR A 99 4.18 8.81 11.83
CA THR A 99 4.60 9.78 12.84
C THR A 99 6.08 10.11 12.66
N HIS A 100 6.50 11.29 13.12
CA HIS A 100 7.90 11.63 13.27
C HIS A 100 8.46 10.78 14.43
N GLY A 101 9.56 10.09 14.17
CA GLY A 101 10.29 9.33 15.19
C GLY A 101 11.19 10.21 16.03
#